data_AF-X1BSF6-F1
#
_entry.id   AF-X1BSF6-F1
#
_cell.length_a   1.000
_cell.length_b   1.000
_cell.length_c   1.000
_cell.angle_alpha   90.00
_cell.angle_beta   90.00
_cell.angle_gamma   90.00
#
_symmetry.space_group_name_H-M   'P 1'
#
loop_
_entity.id
_entity.type
_entity.pdbx_description
1 polymer ?
#
loop_
_entity_poly.entity_id
_entity_poly.type
_entity_poly.pdbx_seq_one_letter_code
_entity_poly.pdbx_strand_id
1 'polypeptide(L)'
;FKELPGGANYFPTFCKRTIKPLLDHFGKEPRLLVAAAEKLGGHKADYGDVAVTINAFSRVPITIVLWQGDDEFAPQGSIIFDATVSDYLSTEDITVLCETITWRLVNFLRGA
;
A
#
# COMPACT_ATOMS: atom_id res chain seq x y z
N PHE A 1 6.73 7.48 -4.21
CA PHE A 1 7.95 6.62 -4.18
C PHE A 1 9.00 7.00 -5.23
N LYS A 2 8.69 7.01 -6.54
CA LYS A 2 9.72 7.29 -7.60
C LYS A 2 10.46 8.61 -7.43
N GLU A 3 9.80 9.60 -6.83
CA GLU A 3 10.33 10.95 -6.57
C GLU A 3 11.30 11.00 -5.39
N LEU A 4 11.41 9.93 -4.59
CA LEU A 4 12.37 9.86 -3.50
C LEU A 4 13.80 9.76 -4.03
N PRO A 5 14.81 10.20 -3.25
CA PRO A 5 16.22 9.97 -3.59
C PRO A 5 16.50 8.48 -3.87
N GLY A 6 16.95 8.17 -5.09
CA GLY A 6 17.17 6.78 -5.54
C GLY A 6 15.90 5.95 -5.80
N GLY A 7 14.72 6.51 -5.54
CA GLY A 7 13.44 5.82 -5.62
C GLY A 7 13.09 5.33 -7.03
N ALA A 8 13.45 6.08 -8.07
CA ALA A 8 13.22 5.66 -9.46
C ALA A 8 13.91 4.33 -9.82
N ASN A 9 15.17 4.17 -9.41
CA ASN A 9 15.95 2.94 -9.66
C ASN A 9 15.43 1.76 -8.85
N TYR A 10 14.94 2.01 -7.64
CA TYR A 10 14.44 0.97 -6.74
C TYR A 10 12.96 0.63 -6.94
N PHE A 11 12.23 1.43 -7.73
CA PHE A 11 10.80 1.28 -7.94
C PHE A 11 10.36 -0.11 -8.42
N PRO A 12 11.07 -0.81 -9.34
CA PRO A 12 10.69 -2.18 -9.72
C PRO A 12 10.69 -3.15 -8.53
N THR A 13 11.68 -3.02 -7.64
CA THR A 13 11.79 -3.82 -6.41
C THR A 13 10.67 -3.46 -5.43
N PHE A 14 10.39 -2.17 -5.25
CA PHE A 14 9.26 -1.70 -4.45
C PHE A 14 7.95 -2.32 -4.93
N CYS A 15 7.61 -2.17 -6.22
CA CYS A 15 6.40 -2.73 -6.80
C CYS A 15 6.28 -4.24 -6.56
N LYS A 16 7.37 -4.98 -6.78
CA LYS A 16 7.39 -6.43 -6.58
C LYS A 16 7.11 -6.84 -5.13
N ARG A 17 7.60 -6.07 -4.16
CA ARG A 17 7.51 -6.39 -2.73
C ARG A 17 6.23 -5.87 -2.06
N THR A 18 5.62 -4.82 -2.60
CA THR A 18 4.52 -4.10 -1.95
C THR A 18 3.25 -4.14 -2.80
N ILE A 19 3.25 -3.51 -3.97
CA ILE A 19 2.06 -3.34 -4.82
C ILE A 19 1.60 -4.69 -5.37
N LYS A 20 2.51 -5.53 -5.86
CA LYS A 20 2.13 -6.81 -6.46
C LYS A 20 1.40 -7.74 -5.46
N PRO A 21 1.89 -7.97 -4.23
CA PRO A 21 1.13 -8.76 -3.26
C PRO A 21 -0.22 -8.16 -2.89
N LEU A 22 -0.35 -6.82 -2.84
CA LEU A 22 -1.66 -6.18 -2.64
C LEU A 22 -2.63 -6.54 -3.77
N LEU A 23 -2.18 -6.46 -5.03
CA LEU A 23 -3.02 -6.80 -6.18
C LEU A 23 -3.35 -8.28 -6.27
N ASP A 24 -2.37 -9.15 -5.99
CA ASP A 24 -2.55 -10.60 -6.02
C ASP A 24 -3.60 -11.07 -4.98
N HIS A 25 -3.76 -10.34 -3.87
CA HIS A 25 -4.66 -10.72 -2.78
C HIS A 25 -5.96 -9.91 -2.68
N PHE A 26 -5.93 -8.63 -3.04
CA PHE A 26 -7.08 -7.73 -2.93
C PHE A 26 -7.60 -7.24 -4.29
N GLY A 27 -6.86 -7.43 -5.39
CA GLY A 27 -7.19 -6.83 -6.69
C GLY A 27 -8.55 -7.27 -7.27
N LYS A 28 -8.98 -8.50 -6.99
CA LYS A 28 -10.30 -9.01 -7.41
C LYS A 28 -11.45 -8.43 -6.59
N GLU A 29 -11.22 -8.19 -5.31
CA GLU A 29 -12.23 -7.66 -4.40
C GLU A 29 -11.64 -6.59 -3.47
N PRO A 30 -11.36 -5.37 -3.99
CA PRO A 30 -10.62 -4.36 -3.25
C PRO A 30 -11.25 -3.95 -1.93
N ARG A 31 -12.57 -4.11 -1.78
CA ARG A 31 -13.32 -3.75 -0.57
C ARG A 31 -12.86 -4.53 0.67
N LEU A 32 -12.31 -5.73 0.50
CA LEU A 32 -11.74 -6.53 1.59
C LEU A 32 -10.55 -5.84 2.27
N LEU A 33 -9.89 -4.91 1.58
CA LEU A 33 -8.80 -4.11 2.12
C LEU A 33 -9.25 -3.29 3.34
N VAL A 34 -10.49 -2.79 3.35
CA VAL A 34 -11.00 -1.94 4.44
C VAL A 34 -11.04 -2.70 5.76
N ALA A 35 -11.67 -3.88 5.76
CA ALA A 35 -11.77 -4.72 6.95
C ALA A 35 -10.39 -5.20 7.46
N ALA A 36 -9.47 -5.52 6.54
CA ALA A 36 -8.10 -5.86 6.90
C ALA A 36 -7.34 -4.67 7.51
N ALA A 37 -7.55 -3.47 6.97
CA ALA A 37 -6.91 -2.25 7.46
C ALA A 37 -7.44 -1.81 8.82
N GLU A 38 -8.74 -1.96 9.08
CA GLU A 38 -9.34 -1.66 10.39
C GLU A 38 -8.68 -2.49 11.52
N LYS A 39 -8.43 -3.78 11.27
CA LYS A 39 -7.68 -4.65 12.21
C LYS A 39 -6.25 -4.18 12.48
N LEU A 40 -5.69 -3.40 11.56
CA LEU A 40 -4.37 -2.80 11.66
C LEU A 40 -4.41 -1.36 12.24
N GLY A 41 -5.59 -0.87 12.64
CA GLY A 41 -5.78 0.51 13.11
C GLY A 41 -5.81 1.55 11.98
N GLY A 42 -5.94 1.10 10.73
CA GLY A 42 -6.15 1.94 9.56
C GLY A 42 -7.60 2.39 9.44
N HIS A 43 -7.82 3.36 8.55
CA HIS A 43 -9.15 3.92 8.26
C HIS A 43 -9.31 4.16 6.75
N LYS A 44 -10.55 4.25 6.29
CA LYS A 44 -10.85 4.52 4.87
C LYS A 44 -10.35 5.93 4.46
N ALA A 45 -9.83 6.03 3.24
CA ALA A 45 -9.51 7.28 2.57
C ALA A 45 -10.34 7.42 1.27
N ASP A 46 -10.40 8.63 0.73
CA ASP A 46 -11.23 8.95 -0.44
C ASP A 46 -10.39 9.06 -1.71
N TYR A 47 -9.86 7.92 -2.16
CA TYR A 47 -9.09 7.77 -3.39
C TYR A 47 -9.44 6.47 -4.10
N GLY A 48 -9.39 6.47 -5.43
CA GLY A 48 -9.67 5.29 -6.26
C GLY A 48 -11.01 4.65 -5.96
N ASP A 49 -11.13 3.33 -6.17
CA ASP A 49 -12.34 2.59 -5.79
C ASP A 49 -12.34 2.24 -4.30
N VAL A 50 -11.15 1.90 -3.77
CA VAL A 50 -10.92 1.66 -2.36
C VAL A 50 -9.56 2.23 -1.96
N ALA A 51 -9.55 3.03 -0.90
CA ALA A 51 -8.32 3.44 -0.26
C ALA A 51 -8.40 3.34 1.26
N VAL A 52 -7.26 3.07 1.87
CA VAL A 52 -7.08 3.03 3.32
C VAL A 52 -5.79 3.73 3.71
N THR A 53 -5.81 4.46 4.81
CA THR A 53 -4.64 5.08 5.42
C THR A 53 -4.30 4.37 6.72
N ILE A 54 -3.03 3.99 6.86
CA ILE A 54 -2.45 3.39 8.04
C ILE A 54 -1.38 4.32 8.57
N ASN A 55 -1.58 4.82 9.79
CA ASN A 55 -0.59 5.64 10.48
C ASN A 55 0.47 4.73 11.11
N ALA A 56 1.45 4.32 10.32
CA ALA A 56 2.52 3.43 10.77
C ALA A 56 3.35 4.04 11.91
N PHE A 57 3.57 5.35 11.80
CA PHE A 57 4.19 6.19 12.82
C PHE A 57 3.45 7.54 12.87
N SER A 58 3.69 8.34 13.92
CA SER A 58 2.98 9.61 14.16
C SER A 58 3.06 10.63 13.01
N ARG A 59 4.05 10.51 12.13
CA ARG A 59 4.29 11.42 10.99
C ARG A 59 4.41 10.70 9.64
N VAL A 60 4.09 9.41 9.60
CA VAL A 60 4.25 8.59 8.39
C VAL A 60 2.91 7.91 8.07
N PRO A 61 1.91 8.68 7.58
CA PRO A 61 0.69 8.09 7.06
C PRO A 61 0.99 7.39 5.73
N ILE A 62 0.66 6.10 5.65
CA ILE A 62 0.77 5.30 4.43
C ILE A 62 -0.64 5.05 3.90
N THR A 63 -0.94 5.58 2.72
CA THR A 63 -2.23 5.39 2.05
C THR A 63 -2.08 4.37 0.93
N ILE A 64 -2.83 3.29 1.00
CA ILE A 64 -2.92 2.27 -0.06
C ILE A 64 -4.19 2.56 -0.85
N VAL A 65 -4.06 2.64 -2.17
CA VAL A 65 -5.17 2.86 -3.10
C VAL A 65 -5.23 1.69 -4.07
N LEU A 66 -6.42 1.12 -4.26
CA LEU A 66 -6.70 0.06 -5.21
C LEU A 66 -7.80 0.52 -6.17
N TRP A 67 -7.61 0.17 -7.44
CA TRP A 67 -8.61 0.26 -8.49
C TRP A 67 -8.97 -1.15 -8.93
N GLN A 68 -10.26 -1.44 -8.93
CA GLN A 68 -10.77 -2.72 -9.40
C GLN A 68 -10.56 -2.79 -10.91
N GLY A 69 -10.03 -3.93 -11.37
CA GLY A 69 -10.00 -4.21 -12.80
C GLY A 69 -11.37 -4.61 -13.33
N ASP A 70 -11.50 -4.64 -14.64
CA ASP A 70 -12.66 -5.16 -15.36
C ASP A 70 -12.21 -6.14 -16.45
N ASP A 71 -13.10 -6.46 -17.39
CA ASP A 71 -12.81 -7.40 -18.48
C ASP A 71 -11.76 -6.86 -19.48
N GLU A 72 -11.51 -5.54 -19.49
CA GLU A 72 -10.58 -4.87 -20.39
C GLU A 72 -9.25 -4.51 -19.70
N PHE A 73 -9.28 -4.21 -18.40
CA PHE A 73 -8.15 -3.71 -17.63
C PHE A 73 -7.86 -4.51 -16.36
N ALA A 74 -6.58 -4.86 -16.15
CA ALA A 74 -6.14 -5.49 -14.91
C ALA A 74 -6.28 -4.54 -13.69
N PRO A 75 -6.49 -5.08 -12.47
CA PRO A 75 -6.54 -4.25 -11.26
C PRO A 75 -5.24 -3.51 -11.04
N GLN A 76 -5.34 -2.30 -10.49
CA GLN A 76 -4.20 -1.42 -10.25
C GLN A 76 -4.09 -1.03 -8.79
N GLY A 77 -2.88 -0.66 -8.37
CA GLY A 77 -2.60 -0.34 -6.99
C GLY A 77 -1.49 0.68 -6.86
N SER A 78 -1.61 1.56 -5.86
CA SER A 78 -0.62 2.58 -5.53
C SER A 78 -0.48 2.72 -4.03
N ILE A 79 0.70 3.16 -3.60
CA ILE A 79 0.99 3.52 -2.23
C ILE A 79 1.44 4.98 -2.22
N ILE A 80 0.69 5.80 -1.49
CA ILE A 80 0.87 7.25 -1.37
C ILE A 80 1.32 7.54 0.06
N PHE A 81 2.23 8.48 0.19
CA PHE A 81 2.72 9.00 1.46
C PHE A 81 3.23 10.41 1.21
N ASP A 82 3.33 11.20 2.27
CA ASP A 82 3.79 12.57 2.19
C ASP A 82 5.28 12.67 1.78
N ALA A 83 5.65 13.73 1.08
CA ALA A 83 7.02 13.95 0.61
C ALA A 83 8.04 14.05 1.77
N THR A 84 7.62 14.50 2.96
CA THR A 84 8.48 14.56 4.15
C THR A 84 8.90 13.20 4.69
N VAL A 85 8.37 12.08 4.16
CA VAL A 85 8.76 10.74 4.62
C VAL A 85 10.28 10.50 4.50
N SER A 86 10.93 11.09 3.49
CA SER A 86 12.38 10.98 3.30
C SER A 86 13.21 11.72 4.34
N ASP A 87 12.59 12.61 5.12
CA ASP A 87 13.26 13.32 6.22
C ASP A 87 13.50 12.39 7.42
N TYR A 88 12.77 11.26 7.48
CA TYR A 88 12.78 10.34 8.61
C TYR A 88 13.20 8.91 8.23
N LEU A 89 12.95 8.49 6.98
CA LEU A 89 13.16 7.12 6.52
C LEU A 89 13.89 7.08 5.19
N SER A 90 14.81 6.13 5.05
CA SER A 90 15.45 5.84 3.76
C SER A 90 14.46 5.22 2.76
N THR A 91 14.79 5.25 1.47
CA THR A 91 14.01 4.58 0.42
C THR A 91 13.85 3.08 0.69
N GLU A 92 14.89 2.46 1.24
CA GLU A 92 14.92 1.06 1.67
C GLU A 92 13.96 0.82 2.86
N ASP A 93 14.00 1.67 3.89
CA ASP A 93 13.12 1.56 5.06
C ASP A 93 11.66 1.78 4.69
N ILE A 94 11.38 2.74 3.80
CA ILE A 94 10.03 2.96 3.26
C ILE A 94 9.54 1.71 2.53
N THR A 95 10.42 1.03 1.77
CA THR A 95 10.07 -0.22 1.09
C THR A 95 9.74 -1.31 2.10
N VAL A 96 10.61 -1.52 3.10
CA VAL A 96 10.39 -2.54 4.15
C VAL A 96 9.13 -2.25 4.95
N LEU A 97 8.86 -0.98 5.27
CA LEU A 97 7.64 -0.57 5.95
C LEU A 97 6.39 -0.91 5.14
N CYS A 98 6.36 -0.50 3.87
CA CYS A 98 5.22 -0.77 2.99
C CYS A 98 5.01 -2.27 2.75
N GLU A 99 6.09 -3.05 2.62
CA GLU A 99 6.04 -4.50 2.51
C GLU A 99 5.49 -5.14 3.81
N THR A 100 5.96 -4.67 4.96
CA THR A 100 5.48 -5.15 6.27
C THR A 100 3.98 -4.91 6.43
N ILE A 101 3.51 -3.69 6.11
CA ILE A 101 2.09 -3.35 6.12
C ILE A 101 1.31 -4.27 5.17
N THR A 102 1.80 -4.43 3.95
CA THR A 102 1.19 -5.28 2.92
C THR A 102 0.98 -6.70 3.43
N TRP A 103 2.02 -7.34 3.98
CA TRP A 103 1.90 -8.71 4.47
C TRP A 103 1.06 -8.84 5.73
N ARG A 104 1.03 -7.82 6.60
CA ARG A 104 0.08 -7.80 7.73
C ARG A 104 -1.37 -7.77 7.25
N LEU A 105 -1.69 -6.96 6.24
CA LEU A 105 -3.02 -6.91 5.63
C LEU A 105 -3.39 -8.26 5.01
N VAL A 106 -2.49 -8.86 4.24
CA VAL A 106 -2.68 -10.20 3.64
C VAL A 106 -2.93 -11.27 4.72
N ASN A 107 -2.21 -11.22 5.83
CA ASN A 107 -2.42 -12.16 6.94
C ASN A 107 -3.79 -11.98 7.59
N PHE A 108 -4.26 -10.74 7.75
CA PHE A 108 -5.61 -10.47 8.25
C PHE A 108 -6.73 -10.90 7.31
N LEU A 109 -6.48 -10.92 6.00
CA LEU A 109 -7.38 -11.46 4.99
C LEU A 109 -7.46 -12.99 5.07
N ARG A 110 -6.32 -13.67 5.26
CA ARG A 110 -6.25 -15.15 5.31
C ARG A 110 -6.75 -15.75 6.63
N GLY A 111 -6.67 -15.01 7.72
CA GLY A 111 -7.15 -15.42 9.04
C GLY A 111 -8.56 -14.93 9.38
N ALA A 112 -9.27 -14.34 8.41
CA ALA A 112 -10.68 -13.94 8.54
C ALA A 112 -11.62 -15.06 8.10
#